data_AF-A0A7X6UBB1-F1
#
_entry.id   AF-A0A7X6UBB1-F1
#
_cell.length_a   1.000
_cell.length_b   1.000
_cell.length_c   1.000
_cell.angle_alpha   90.00
_cell.angle_beta   90.00
_cell.angle_gamma   90.00
#
_symmetry.space_group_name_H-M   'P 1'
#
loop_
_entity.id
_entity.type
_entity.pdbx_description
1 polymer ?
#
loop_
_entity_poly.entity_id
_entity_poly.type
_entity_poly.pdbx_seq_one_letter_code
_entity_poly.pdbx_strand_id
1 'polypeptide(L)'
;NGAVTLKRDALATRAYRRQHVEAFDATELLLRLRTHLVSAMYGVETAEGEFLYTDKIPSGTLPRRQRQVTFDDLLGVQTSRVLVVSPDHALQDFLKISETLGLNRVSYAVGLTTWFDIAPEGVTKASALEVLRERLGIDRTRVFAAGDADNDLQMLHWAKRQGDAVAMGQAEPHVQQAAGRVTGTVFENGLLTALRERFPEVLGNEGFSRL
;
A
#
# COMPACT_ATOMS: atom_id res chain seq x y z
N ASN A 1 -1.40 1.13 -1.32
CA ASN A 1 -1.60 0.31 -2.53
C ASN A 1 -1.57 1.14 -3.84
N GLY A 2 -1.78 2.46 -3.80
CA GLY A 2 -1.75 3.35 -4.98
C GLY A 2 -3.13 3.90 -5.35
N ALA A 3 -4.19 3.35 -4.76
CA ALA A 3 -5.57 3.73 -5.09
C ALA A 3 -6.00 5.07 -4.51
N VAL A 4 -5.32 5.59 -3.48
CA VAL A 4 -5.70 6.84 -2.81
C VAL A 4 -4.52 7.80 -2.79
N THR A 5 -4.73 9.01 -3.28
CA THR A 5 -3.82 10.14 -3.11
C THR A 5 -4.44 11.14 -2.15
N LEU A 6 -3.67 11.54 -1.13
CA LEU A 6 -4.05 12.57 -0.18
C LEU A 6 -3.31 13.87 -0.48
N LYS A 7 -4.00 14.99 -0.36
CA LYS A 7 -3.41 16.34 -0.40
C LYS A 7 -3.40 16.93 0.99
N ARG A 8 -2.27 17.51 1.38
CA ARG A 8 -2.18 18.29 2.62
C ARG A 8 -3.16 19.46 2.58
N ASP A 9 -3.96 19.59 3.63
CA ASP A 9 -5.01 20.59 3.77
C ASP A 9 -5.19 20.91 5.26
N ALA A 10 -4.70 22.08 5.70
CA ALA A 10 -4.72 22.48 7.10
C ALA A 10 -6.13 22.56 7.72
N LEU A 11 -7.17 22.71 6.88
CA LEU A 11 -8.56 22.80 7.34
C LEU A 11 -9.24 21.42 7.44
N ALA A 12 -8.64 20.38 6.88
CA ALA A 12 -9.20 19.04 6.91
C ALA A 12 -8.96 18.36 8.26
N THR A 13 -9.89 17.49 8.66
CA THR A 13 -9.76 16.61 9.82
C THR A 13 -8.54 15.69 9.61
N ARG A 14 -7.39 16.04 10.22
CA ARG A 14 -6.04 15.44 10.09
C ARG A 14 -5.06 16.12 9.13
N ALA A 15 -5.30 17.36 8.75
CA ALA A 15 -4.41 18.11 7.87
C ALA A 15 -4.22 17.50 6.45
N TYR A 16 -5.08 16.57 6.04
CA TYR A 16 -5.09 15.94 4.73
C TYR A 16 -6.52 15.68 4.25
N ARG A 17 -6.76 15.84 2.95
CA ARG A 17 -8.01 15.45 2.28
C ARG A 17 -7.72 14.47 1.14
N ARG A 18 -8.68 13.60 0.82
CA ARG A 18 -8.62 12.78 -0.39
C ARG A 18 -8.63 13.69 -1.61
N GLN A 19 -7.62 13.56 -2.47
CA GLN A 19 -7.49 14.34 -3.70
C GLN A 19 -7.84 13.49 -4.93
N HIS A 20 -7.52 12.20 -4.87
CA HIS A 20 -7.82 11.24 -5.92
C HIS A 20 -8.08 9.88 -5.30
N VAL A 21 -9.08 9.17 -5.81
CA VAL A 21 -9.43 7.81 -5.40
C VAL A 21 -9.75 7.02 -6.65
N GLU A 22 -8.94 6.00 -6.92
CA GLU A 22 -9.26 4.94 -7.87
C GLU A 22 -10.11 3.91 -7.14
N ALA A 23 -11.37 3.76 -7.56
CA ALA A 23 -12.30 2.80 -7.01
C ALA A 23 -12.80 1.83 -8.10
N PHE A 24 -13.20 0.65 -7.69
CA PHE A 24 -13.75 -0.38 -8.56
C PHE A 24 -14.89 -1.12 -7.85
N ASP A 25 -15.75 -1.76 -8.65
CA ASP A 25 -16.72 -2.73 -8.13
C ASP A 25 -16.03 -4.08 -7.90
N ALA A 26 -15.97 -4.51 -6.63
CA ALA A 26 -15.32 -5.77 -6.25
C ALA A 26 -16.28 -6.97 -6.21
N THR A 27 -17.53 -6.85 -6.66
CA THR A 27 -18.57 -7.90 -6.54
C THR A 27 -18.11 -9.25 -7.08
N GLU A 28 -17.68 -9.29 -8.35
CA GLU A 28 -17.22 -10.52 -9.00
C GLU A 28 -16.02 -11.15 -8.29
N LEU A 29 -15.10 -10.31 -7.84
CA LEU A 29 -13.92 -10.74 -7.10
C LEU A 29 -14.29 -11.34 -5.75
N LEU A 30 -15.14 -10.65 -4.97
CA LEU A 30 -15.59 -11.09 -3.67
C LEU A 30 -16.33 -12.44 -3.77
N LEU A 31 -17.22 -12.58 -4.76
CA LEU A 31 -17.95 -13.84 -4.99
C LEU A 31 -17.00 -14.99 -5.31
N ARG A 32 -16.01 -14.79 -6.18
CA ARG A 32 -14.99 -15.81 -6.49
C ARG A 32 -14.10 -16.14 -5.30
N LEU A 33 -13.74 -15.15 -4.47
CA LEU A 33 -12.95 -15.41 -3.27
C LEU A 33 -13.76 -16.22 -2.25
N ARG A 34 -15.04 -15.88 -2.06
CA ARG A 34 -15.94 -16.59 -1.14
C ARG A 34 -16.11 -18.07 -1.47
N THR A 35 -16.08 -18.45 -2.75
CA THR A 35 -16.15 -19.87 -3.14
C THR A 35 -14.89 -20.66 -2.79
N HIS A 36 -13.73 -20.00 -2.73
CA HIS A 36 -12.44 -20.65 -2.44
C HIS A 36 -12.02 -20.51 -0.97
N LEU A 37 -12.49 -19.47 -0.28
CA LEU A 37 -12.07 -19.06 1.06
C LEU A 37 -13.28 -18.93 2.00
N VAL A 38 -13.87 -20.07 2.32
CA VAL A 38 -15.17 -20.13 3.04
C VAL A 38 -15.09 -19.55 4.46
N SER A 39 -13.96 -19.72 5.16
CA SER A 39 -13.75 -19.19 6.52
C SER A 39 -13.01 -17.86 6.57
N ALA A 40 -12.78 -17.22 5.42
CA ALA A 40 -12.10 -15.94 5.40
C ALA A 40 -13.00 -14.79 5.87
N MET A 41 -12.36 -13.81 6.48
CA MET A 41 -12.95 -12.53 6.84
C MET A 41 -12.73 -11.56 5.68
N TYR A 42 -13.77 -10.83 5.31
CA TYR A 42 -13.73 -9.89 4.19
C TYR A 42 -13.89 -8.46 4.69
N GLY A 43 -13.23 -7.53 4.02
CA GLY A 43 -13.47 -6.12 4.21
C GLY A 43 -13.15 -5.31 2.96
N VAL A 44 -13.79 -4.14 2.84
CA VAL A 44 -13.59 -3.22 1.74
C VAL A 44 -13.41 -1.80 2.28
N GLU A 45 -12.46 -1.05 1.71
CA GLU A 45 -12.33 0.38 1.96
C GLU A 45 -13.05 1.16 0.85
N THR A 46 -14.24 1.67 1.17
CA THR A 46 -15.06 2.50 0.28
C THR A 46 -14.27 3.67 -0.30
N ALA A 47 -14.73 4.24 -1.42
CA ALA A 47 -14.11 5.42 -2.02
C ALA A 47 -14.03 6.60 -1.02
N GLU A 48 -15.00 6.70 -0.13
CA GLU A 48 -15.12 7.72 0.92
C GLU A 48 -14.22 7.44 2.14
N GLY A 49 -13.59 6.26 2.21
CA GLY A 49 -12.68 5.87 3.27
C GLY A 49 -13.33 5.29 4.53
N GLU A 50 -14.61 4.91 4.46
CA GLU A 50 -15.21 3.98 5.42
C GLU A 50 -14.74 2.55 5.13
N PHE A 51 -14.38 1.81 6.18
CA PHE A 51 -14.02 0.41 6.09
C PHE A 51 -15.20 -0.47 6.50
N LEU A 52 -15.72 -1.26 5.56
CA LEU A 52 -16.78 -2.24 5.83
C LEU A 52 -16.15 -3.61 6.01
N TYR A 53 -16.62 -4.41 6.96
CA TYR A 53 -16.05 -5.73 7.22
C TYR A 53 -17.09 -6.74 7.72
N THR A 54 -16.88 -8.04 7.43
CA THR A 54 -17.79 -9.11 7.89
C THR A 54 -17.55 -9.50 9.34
N ASP A 55 -16.28 -9.66 9.71
CA ASP A 55 -15.82 -10.16 11.00
C ASP A 55 -14.64 -9.34 11.49
N LYS A 56 -14.40 -9.36 12.81
CA LYS A 56 -13.28 -8.60 13.39
C LYS A 56 -11.94 -9.08 12.82
N ILE A 57 -11.37 -8.28 11.95
CA ILE A 57 -10.04 -8.52 11.40
C ILE A 57 -8.99 -8.14 12.46
N PRO A 58 -8.08 -9.05 12.84
CA PRO A 58 -7.07 -8.82 13.89
C PRO A 58 -5.91 -7.91 13.43
N SER A 59 -6.19 -6.87 12.64
CA SER A 59 -5.19 -5.95 12.10
C SER A 59 -5.15 -4.63 12.87
N GLY A 60 -3.96 -4.24 13.35
CA GLY A 60 -3.73 -2.97 14.03
C GLY A 60 -3.73 -1.74 13.11
N THR A 61 -3.82 -1.90 11.79
CA THR A 61 -3.66 -0.82 10.80
C THR A 61 -4.92 -0.54 9.97
N LEU A 62 -6.11 -0.83 10.51
CA LEU A 62 -7.38 -0.54 9.84
C LEU A 62 -7.79 0.96 9.97
N PRO A 63 -8.55 1.51 9.00
CA PRO A 63 -9.10 2.87 9.09
C PRO A 63 -9.93 3.07 10.36
N ARG A 64 -10.03 4.29 10.91
CA ARG A 64 -10.81 4.50 12.16
C ARG A 64 -12.32 4.37 11.97
N ARG A 65 -12.85 4.80 10.82
CA ARG A 65 -14.27 4.71 10.51
C ARG A 65 -14.51 3.30 9.95
N GLN A 66 -15.03 2.44 10.80
CA GLN A 66 -15.30 1.05 10.44
C GLN A 66 -16.74 0.70 10.80
N ARG A 67 -17.35 -0.18 9.99
CA ARG A 67 -18.69 -0.69 10.25
C ARG A 67 -18.74 -2.17 9.88
N GLN A 68 -19.20 -2.98 10.83
CA GLN A 68 -19.48 -4.38 10.56
C GLN A 68 -20.74 -4.49 9.71
N VAL A 69 -20.70 -5.35 8.70
CA VAL A 69 -21.78 -5.57 7.73
C VAL A 69 -21.86 -7.05 7.37
N THR A 70 -22.92 -7.47 6.67
CA THR A 70 -22.97 -8.81 6.10
C THR A 70 -22.07 -8.90 4.87
N PHE A 71 -21.75 -10.12 4.41
CA PHE A 71 -21.01 -10.27 3.16
C PHE A 71 -21.74 -9.65 1.96
N ASP A 72 -23.06 -9.81 1.90
CA ASP A 72 -23.86 -9.34 0.77
C ASP A 72 -23.88 -7.80 0.71
N ASP A 73 -23.76 -7.12 1.86
CA ASP A 73 -23.61 -5.66 1.93
C ASP A 73 -22.28 -5.14 1.34
N LEU A 74 -21.29 -6.02 1.13
CA LEU A 74 -20.03 -5.65 0.47
C LEU A 74 -20.17 -5.61 -1.07
N LEU A 75 -21.20 -6.25 -1.62
CA LEU A 75 -21.42 -6.34 -3.05
C LEU A 75 -21.97 -5.01 -3.59
N GLY A 76 -21.54 -4.64 -4.79
CA GLY A 76 -21.88 -3.38 -5.47
C GLY A 76 -21.21 -2.13 -4.87
N VAL A 77 -20.45 -2.27 -3.78
CA VAL A 77 -19.74 -1.16 -3.15
C VAL A 77 -18.55 -0.73 -4.00
N GLN A 78 -18.49 0.56 -4.35
CA GLN A 78 -17.30 1.14 -4.96
C GLN A 78 -16.18 1.22 -3.94
N THR A 79 -15.15 0.40 -4.15
CA THR A 79 -14.05 0.23 -3.20
C THR A 79 -12.70 0.58 -3.79
N SER A 80 -11.84 1.18 -2.98
CA SER A 80 -10.44 1.46 -3.30
C SER A 80 -9.49 0.33 -2.86
N ARG A 81 -9.99 -0.62 -2.07
CA ARG A 81 -9.21 -1.70 -1.49
C ARG A 81 -10.11 -2.83 -1.00
N VAL A 82 -9.75 -4.07 -1.33
CA VAL A 82 -10.33 -5.27 -0.70
C VAL A 82 -9.28 -5.87 0.23
N LEU A 83 -9.71 -6.15 1.46
CA LEU A 83 -8.95 -6.88 2.47
C LEU A 83 -9.60 -8.25 2.66
N VAL A 84 -8.83 -9.32 2.50
CA VAL A 84 -9.29 -10.67 2.83
C VAL A 84 -8.32 -11.27 3.80
N VAL A 85 -8.81 -11.84 4.90
CA VAL A 85 -7.97 -12.45 5.94
C VAL A 85 -8.44 -13.87 6.16
N SER A 86 -7.55 -14.84 5.98
CA SER A 86 -7.89 -16.24 6.17
C SER A 86 -6.95 -16.88 7.20
N PRO A 87 -7.44 -17.17 8.41
CA PRO A 87 -6.61 -17.77 9.45
C PRO A 87 -6.28 -19.24 9.16
N ASP A 88 -7.16 -19.98 8.47
CA ASP A 88 -7.07 -21.43 8.35
C ASP A 88 -6.22 -21.91 7.17
N HIS A 89 -5.81 -21.00 6.28
CA HIS A 89 -5.09 -21.38 5.07
C HIS A 89 -3.59 -21.22 5.24
N ALA A 90 -2.87 -22.32 4.96
CA ALA A 90 -1.44 -22.27 4.77
C ALA A 90 -1.11 -21.32 3.60
N LEU A 91 0.02 -20.64 3.73
CA LEU A 91 0.43 -19.62 2.78
C LEU A 91 0.49 -20.12 1.32
N GLN A 92 0.98 -21.33 1.12
CA GLN A 92 1.16 -21.90 -0.22
C GLN A 92 -0.17 -22.08 -0.97
N ASP A 93 -1.24 -22.41 -0.25
CA ASP A 93 -2.56 -22.55 -0.85
C ASP A 93 -3.15 -21.18 -1.17
N PHE A 94 -2.86 -20.18 -0.33
CA PHE A 94 -3.17 -18.78 -0.60
C PHE A 94 -2.52 -18.26 -1.87
N LEU A 95 -1.24 -18.56 -2.08
CA LEU A 95 -0.51 -18.16 -3.28
C LEU A 95 -1.11 -18.77 -4.55
N LYS A 96 -1.43 -20.07 -4.53
CA LYS A 96 -2.09 -20.74 -5.66
C LYS A 96 -3.45 -20.13 -5.99
N ILE A 97 -4.23 -19.79 -4.97
CA ILE A 97 -5.53 -19.12 -5.14
C ILE A 97 -5.32 -17.75 -5.79
N SER A 98 -4.30 -16.99 -5.34
CA SER A 98 -3.98 -15.68 -5.92
C SER A 98 -3.59 -15.77 -7.40
N GLU A 99 -2.77 -16.77 -7.77
CA GLU A 99 -2.39 -17.03 -9.16
C GLU A 99 -3.59 -17.44 -10.01
N THR A 100 -4.42 -18.35 -9.50
CA THR A 100 -5.63 -18.85 -10.18
C THR A 100 -6.63 -17.73 -10.45
N LEU A 101 -6.77 -16.81 -9.50
CA LEU A 101 -7.68 -15.67 -9.59
C LEU A 101 -7.08 -14.47 -10.31
N GLY A 102 -5.82 -14.54 -10.78
CA GLY A 102 -5.12 -13.44 -11.45
C GLY A 102 -4.91 -12.22 -10.54
N LEU A 103 -4.85 -12.43 -9.22
CA LEU A 103 -4.75 -11.35 -8.25
C LEU A 103 -3.32 -10.86 -8.15
N ASN A 104 -3.08 -9.73 -8.81
CA ASN A 104 -1.84 -9.01 -8.67
C ASN A 104 -1.87 -8.25 -7.33
N ARG A 105 -0.98 -8.66 -6.40
CA ARG A 105 -0.68 -8.08 -5.06
C ARG A 105 -1.21 -8.89 -3.88
N VAL A 106 -0.34 -9.77 -3.37
CA VAL A 106 -0.46 -10.38 -2.05
C VAL A 106 0.49 -9.61 -1.12
N SER A 107 0.00 -9.13 0.02
CA SER A 107 0.85 -8.45 1.01
C SER A 107 0.85 -9.26 2.29
N TYR A 108 2.04 -9.58 2.77
CA TYR A 108 2.27 -10.34 3.98
C TYR A 108 2.46 -9.38 5.15
N ALA A 109 1.79 -9.60 6.28
CA ALA A 109 2.17 -8.92 7.51
C ALA A 109 1.81 -9.75 8.76
N VAL A 110 2.88 -10.18 9.43
CA VAL A 110 3.09 -10.39 10.87
C VAL A 110 2.03 -11.19 11.65
N GLY A 111 2.45 -12.36 12.15
CA GLY A 111 1.84 -12.96 13.36
C GLY A 111 0.92 -14.17 13.18
N LEU A 112 1.09 -14.97 12.10
CA LEU A 112 0.37 -16.23 11.79
C LEU A 112 -0.88 -16.12 10.92
N THR A 113 -1.23 -14.96 10.36
CA THR A 113 -2.46 -14.81 9.54
C THR A 113 -2.17 -14.31 8.13
N THR A 114 -2.65 -15.04 7.12
CA THR A 114 -2.48 -14.69 5.71
C THR A 114 -3.57 -13.73 5.26
N TRP A 115 -3.19 -12.68 4.52
CA TRP A 115 -4.16 -11.71 4.00
C TRP A 115 -3.87 -11.23 2.58
N PHE A 116 -4.92 -10.83 1.87
CA PHE A 116 -4.86 -10.14 0.59
C PHE A 116 -5.14 -8.66 0.74
N ASP A 117 -4.35 -7.85 0.04
CA ASP A 117 -4.58 -6.42 -0.15
C ASP A 117 -4.75 -6.15 -1.64
N ILE A 118 -6.00 -6.19 -2.09
CA ILE A 118 -6.33 -6.12 -3.50
C ILE A 118 -6.72 -4.69 -3.84
N ALA A 119 -5.98 -4.12 -4.79
CA ALA A 119 -6.23 -2.79 -5.35
C ALA A 119 -6.91 -2.93 -6.73
N PRO A 120 -7.46 -1.83 -7.29
CA PRO A 120 -7.95 -1.85 -8.66
C PRO A 120 -6.87 -2.35 -9.65
N GLU A 121 -7.29 -2.99 -10.73
CA GLU A 121 -6.36 -3.50 -11.74
C GLU A 121 -5.49 -2.38 -12.33
N GLY A 122 -4.19 -2.64 -12.52
CA GLY A 122 -3.24 -1.64 -13.00
C GLY A 122 -2.88 -0.54 -11.99
N VAL A 123 -3.54 -0.50 -10.83
CA VAL A 123 -3.26 0.49 -9.78
C VAL A 123 -2.17 -0.03 -8.84
N THR A 124 -1.13 0.79 -8.71
CA THR A 124 0.13 0.45 -8.05
C THR A 124 0.69 1.70 -7.36
N LYS A 125 1.60 1.55 -6.38
CA LYS A 125 2.35 2.69 -5.85
C LYS A 125 3.11 3.43 -6.97
N ALA A 126 3.66 2.71 -7.95
CA ALA A 126 4.36 3.30 -9.09
C ALA A 126 3.44 4.09 -10.02
N SER A 127 2.26 3.57 -10.36
CA SER A 127 1.32 4.26 -11.26
C SER A 127 0.69 5.47 -10.59
N ALA A 128 0.43 5.41 -9.28
CA ALA A 128 0.03 6.57 -8.50
C ALA A 128 1.12 7.67 -8.48
N LEU A 129 2.39 7.28 -8.27
CA LEU A 129 3.51 8.23 -8.29
C LEU A 129 3.75 8.82 -9.68
N GLU A 130 3.52 8.06 -10.73
CA GLU A 130 3.60 8.53 -12.11
C GLU A 130 2.60 9.67 -12.36
N VAL A 131 1.33 9.44 -12.04
CA VAL A 131 0.28 10.46 -12.16
C VAL A 131 0.60 11.69 -11.31
N LEU A 132 1.10 11.49 -10.09
CA LEU A 132 1.47 12.58 -9.19
C LEU A 132 2.63 13.42 -9.71
N ARG A 133 3.72 12.80 -10.19
CA ARG A 133 4.89 13.55 -10.68
C ARG A 133 4.52 14.39 -11.91
N GLU A 134 3.68 13.88 -12.80
CA GLU A 134 3.23 14.59 -14.00
C GLU A 134 2.37 15.79 -13.63
N ARG A 135 1.40 15.58 -12.74
CA ARG A 135 0.53 16.65 -12.25
C ARG A 135 1.29 17.76 -11.53
N LEU A 136 2.39 17.42 -10.83
CA LEU A 136 3.22 18.38 -10.12
C LEU A 136 4.35 18.98 -10.99
N GLY A 137 4.51 18.54 -12.24
CA GLY A 137 5.61 18.98 -13.11
C GLY A 137 6.99 18.58 -12.56
N ILE A 138 7.06 17.47 -11.83
CA ILE A 138 8.30 16.96 -11.23
C ILE A 138 8.94 15.96 -12.19
N ASP A 139 10.17 16.25 -12.61
CA ASP A 139 10.99 15.32 -13.37
C ASP A 139 11.31 14.07 -12.53
N ARG A 140 11.28 12.88 -13.15
CA ARG A 140 11.48 11.61 -12.44
C ARG A 140 12.86 11.54 -11.75
N THR A 141 13.88 12.23 -12.26
CA THR A 141 15.21 12.32 -11.62
C THR A 141 15.20 12.98 -10.25
N ARG A 142 14.17 13.77 -9.96
CA ARG A 142 13.97 14.45 -8.68
C ARG A 142 13.12 13.64 -7.70
N VAL A 143 12.70 12.44 -8.07
CA VAL A 143 11.91 11.56 -7.21
C VAL A 143 12.83 10.72 -6.34
N PHE A 144 12.49 10.66 -5.05
CA PHE A 144 13.05 9.72 -4.07
C PHE A 144 11.92 8.79 -3.63
N ALA A 145 12.14 7.48 -3.72
CA ALA A 145 11.20 6.47 -3.24
C ALA A 145 11.93 5.48 -2.32
N ALA A 146 11.34 5.21 -1.16
CA ALA A 146 11.83 4.22 -0.23
C ALA A 146 10.73 3.20 0.10
N GLY A 147 11.12 1.93 0.28
CA GLY A 147 10.18 0.83 0.54
C GLY A 147 10.87 -0.37 1.18
N ASP A 148 10.05 -1.29 1.70
CA ASP A 148 10.55 -2.45 2.45
C ASP A 148 9.71 -3.72 2.28
N ALA A 149 8.60 -3.66 1.55
CA ALA A 149 7.69 -4.79 1.34
C ALA A 149 7.46 -5.11 -0.15
N ASP A 150 6.87 -6.27 -0.43
CA ASP A 150 6.54 -6.72 -1.79
C ASP A 150 5.69 -5.72 -2.57
N ASN A 151 4.80 -5.02 -1.88
CA ASN A 151 3.95 -4.01 -2.51
C ASN A 151 4.71 -2.74 -2.96
N ASP A 152 6.00 -2.62 -2.62
CA ASP A 152 6.92 -1.55 -3.05
C ASP A 152 7.74 -1.90 -4.28
N LEU A 153 7.85 -3.18 -4.66
CA LEU A 153 8.76 -3.64 -5.74
C LEU A 153 8.61 -2.83 -7.03
N GLN A 154 7.38 -2.61 -7.48
CA GLN A 154 7.11 -1.85 -8.70
C GLN A 154 7.48 -0.36 -8.56
N MET A 155 7.25 0.24 -7.38
CA MET A 155 7.65 1.62 -7.10
C MET A 155 9.17 1.75 -7.07
N LEU A 156 9.87 0.81 -6.44
CA LEU A 156 11.33 0.79 -6.39
C LEU A 156 11.93 0.64 -7.79
N HIS A 157 11.44 -0.31 -8.59
CA HIS A 157 11.87 -0.46 -9.99
C HIS A 157 11.58 0.80 -10.83
N TRP A 158 10.39 1.38 -10.66
CA TRP A 158 9.99 2.60 -11.36
C TRP A 158 10.90 3.78 -11.02
N ALA A 159 11.20 3.98 -9.73
CA ALA A 159 12.10 5.04 -9.29
C ALA A 159 13.55 4.78 -9.71
N LYS A 160 14.05 3.54 -9.58
CA LYS A 160 15.43 3.13 -9.94
C LYS A 160 15.80 3.45 -11.38
N ARG A 161 14.82 3.51 -12.29
CA ARG A 161 15.06 3.83 -13.71
C ARG A 161 15.68 5.20 -13.92
N GLN A 162 15.27 6.21 -13.14
CA GLN A 162 15.70 7.61 -13.37
C GLN A 162 15.86 8.45 -12.10
N GLY A 163 15.19 8.08 -10.99
CA GLY A 163 15.29 8.73 -9.68
C GLY A 163 16.13 7.95 -8.67
N ASP A 164 15.92 8.21 -7.38
CA ASP A 164 16.56 7.49 -6.27
C ASP A 164 15.58 6.48 -5.65
N ALA A 165 15.94 5.20 -5.69
CA ALA A 165 15.17 4.11 -5.12
C ALA A 165 15.97 3.45 -4.01
N VAL A 166 15.41 3.42 -2.80
CA VAL A 166 16.09 2.96 -1.59
C VAL A 166 15.27 1.86 -0.92
N ALA A 167 15.86 0.69 -0.72
CA ALA A 167 15.26 -0.33 0.13
C ALA A 167 15.71 -0.11 1.58
N MET A 168 14.81 -0.33 2.53
CA MET A 168 15.16 -0.31 3.96
C MET A 168 15.98 -1.55 4.36
N GLY A 169 16.84 -1.42 5.36
CA GLY A 169 17.74 -2.51 5.77
C GLY A 169 17.05 -3.77 6.28
N GLN A 170 15.83 -3.65 6.83
CA GLN A 170 15.04 -4.80 7.27
C GLN A 170 14.26 -5.51 6.15
N ALA A 171 14.30 -4.98 4.92
CA ALA A 171 13.54 -5.54 3.82
C ALA A 171 14.11 -6.91 3.40
N GLU A 172 13.25 -7.80 2.92
CA GLU A 172 13.67 -9.10 2.39
C GLU A 172 14.64 -8.94 1.19
N PRO A 173 15.54 -9.91 0.93
CA PRO A 173 16.58 -9.77 -0.09
C PRO A 173 16.08 -9.42 -1.49
N HIS A 174 14.93 -9.94 -1.92
CA HIS A 174 14.37 -9.63 -3.24
C HIS A 174 13.84 -8.19 -3.32
N VAL A 175 13.36 -7.62 -2.22
CA VAL A 175 12.97 -6.19 -2.15
C VAL A 175 14.20 -5.30 -2.21
N GLN A 176 15.28 -5.67 -1.51
CA GLN A 176 16.56 -4.95 -1.57
C GLN A 176 17.12 -4.88 -2.99
N GLN A 177 17.05 -5.98 -3.75
CA GLN A 177 17.53 -6.06 -5.13
C GLN A 177 16.71 -5.17 -6.11
N ALA A 178 15.44 -4.89 -5.79
CA ALA A 178 14.59 -4.03 -6.60
C ALA A 178 15.01 -2.54 -6.55
N ALA A 179 15.68 -2.12 -5.47
CA ALA A 179 16.15 -0.75 -5.26
C ALA A 179 17.53 -0.49 -5.90
N GLY A 180 17.91 0.79 -5.99
CA GLY A 180 19.25 1.20 -6.45
C GLY A 180 20.31 1.05 -5.35
N ARG A 181 19.89 1.16 -4.09
CA ARG A 181 20.73 1.01 -2.89
C ARG A 181 19.87 0.59 -1.69
N VAL A 182 20.55 0.11 -0.65
CA VAL A 182 19.93 -0.24 0.64
C VAL A 182 20.40 0.76 1.69
N THR A 183 19.50 1.18 2.58
CA THR A 183 19.83 2.01 3.75
C THR A 183 19.74 1.21 5.05
N GLY A 184 19.97 1.85 6.19
CA GLY A 184 19.80 1.22 7.50
C GLY A 184 18.37 0.73 7.75
N THR A 185 18.17 -0.01 8.83
CA THR A 185 16.86 -0.44 9.29
C THR A 185 16.03 0.73 9.84
N VAL A 186 14.75 0.48 10.11
CA VAL A 186 13.89 1.42 10.85
C VAL A 186 14.50 1.80 12.21
N PHE A 187 15.11 0.85 12.93
CA PHE A 187 15.73 1.09 14.23
C PHE A 187 17.03 1.89 14.15
N GLU A 188 17.67 1.94 12.99
CA GLU A 188 18.90 2.68 12.74
C GLU A 188 18.63 4.06 12.11
N ASN A 189 17.37 4.49 12.05
CA ASN A 189 16.95 5.70 11.33
C ASN A 189 17.35 5.70 9.84
N GLY A 190 17.35 4.53 9.20
CA GLY A 190 17.82 4.38 7.82
C GLY A 190 17.17 5.35 6.83
N LEU A 191 15.84 5.52 6.90
CA LEU A 191 15.12 6.45 6.04
C LEU A 191 15.60 7.90 6.22
N LEU A 192 15.86 8.33 7.46
CA LEU A 192 16.37 9.67 7.75
C LEU A 192 17.77 9.87 7.14
N THR A 193 18.64 8.88 7.29
CA THR A 193 19.99 8.89 6.70
C THR A 193 19.91 9.01 5.18
N ALA A 194 19.10 8.17 4.53
CA ALA A 194 18.93 8.19 3.07
C ALA A 194 18.36 9.54 2.56
N LEU A 195 17.42 10.14 3.30
CA LEU A 195 16.87 11.45 2.98
C LEU A 195 17.90 12.57 3.13
N ARG A 196 18.74 12.54 4.17
CA ARG A 196 19.83 13.52 4.37
C ARG A 196 20.88 13.45 3.28
N GLU A 197 21.25 12.24 2.86
CA GLU A 197 22.18 12.02 1.75
C GLU A 197 21.62 12.56 0.44
N ARG A 198 20.32 12.37 0.18
CA ARG A 198 19.67 12.83 -1.05
C ARG A 198 19.39 14.33 -1.07
N PHE A 199 19.03 14.90 0.08
CA PHE A 199 18.58 16.30 0.22
C PHE A 199 19.37 17.06 1.31
N PRO A 200 20.70 17.14 1.20
CA PRO A 200 21.54 17.74 2.25
C PRO A 200 21.24 19.23 2.50
N GLU A 201 20.83 19.96 1.47
CA GLU A 201 20.48 21.39 1.57
C GLU A 201 19.21 21.65 2.39
N VAL A 202 18.30 20.67 2.44
CA VAL A 202 17.01 20.78 3.14
C VAL A 202 17.09 20.16 4.54
N LEU A 203 17.81 19.05 4.68
CA LEU A 203 17.81 18.20 5.88
C LEU A 203 19.17 18.08 6.58
N GLY A 204 20.19 18.80 6.11
CA GLY A 204 21.48 18.93 6.76
C GLY A 204 21.39 19.62 8.12
N ASN A 205 22.49 19.58 8.88
CA ASN A 205 22.54 20.07 10.27
C ASN A 205 22.14 21.55 10.45
N GLU A 206 22.16 22.37 9.39
CA GLU A 206 21.69 23.76 9.45
C GLU A 206 20.18 23.94 9.17
N GLY A 207 19.52 22.94 8.55
CA GLY A 207 18.12 23.05 8.11
C GLY A 207 17.09 23.01 9.25
N PHE A 208 17.40 22.36 10.37
CA PHE A 208 16.52 22.31 11.55
C PHE A 208 16.53 23.59 12.40
N SER A 209 17.39 24.56 12.10
CA SER A 209 17.36 25.87 12.76
C SER A 209 16.21 26.77 12.26
N ARG A 210 15.44 26.37 11.23
CA ARG A 210 14.45 27.22 10.54
C ARG A 210 13.03 26.63 10.43
N LEU A 211 12.71 25.57 11.16
CA LEU A 211 11.34 25.03 11.29
C LEU A 211 10.90 25.09 12.76
#